data_AF-A0A6G2K399-F1
#
_entry.id   AF-A0A6G2K399-F1
#
_cell.length_a   1.000
_cell.length_b   1.000
_cell.length_c   1.000
_cell.angle_alpha   90.00
_cell.angle_beta   90.00
_cell.angle_gamma   90.00
#
_symmetry.space_group_name_H-M   'P 1'
#
loop_
_entity.id
_entity.type
_entity.pdbx_description
1 polymer ?
#
loop_
_entity_poly.entity_id
_entity_poly.type
_entity_poly.pdbx_seq_one_letter_code
_entity_poly.pdbx_strand_id
1 'polypeptide(L)'
;MVDYDKAEIAYPELKELADAIEDGPADRLARTKEGGHIDHEGQRRYLERYHEVAADDPIQQGWDANENEFHAKTRIFSVLADAMEVELGKEEGRAAVSRARQRQGEQMGKQMAERSRAKGDRLSLNNFFKEFWSYFAWSPKLDTERYFEDDGNMAKYVLRLNCPIGDYLRDNAPDVEYSSNFCDLDEHIAVTYNPNIRYSRKRWVPAGDHYSELVWELDSDDVEN
;
A
#
# COMPACT_ATOMS: atom_id res chain seq x y z
N MET A 1 -4.37 -17.75 15.96
CA MET A 1 -4.06 -16.34 16.23
C MET A 1 -2.56 -16.30 16.31
N VAL A 2 -1.92 -15.67 15.32
CA VAL A 2 -0.45 -15.56 15.30
C VAL A 2 -0.07 -14.75 16.52
N ASP A 3 0.71 -15.35 17.41
CA ASP A 3 1.28 -14.65 18.55
C ASP A 3 2.53 -13.94 18.04
N TYR A 4 2.61 -12.63 18.25
CA TYR A 4 3.75 -11.84 17.79
C TYR A 4 4.65 -11.61 19.00
N ASP A 5 5.79 -12.30 19.04
CA ASP A 5 6.71 -12.25 20.18
C ASP A 5 7.44 -10.90 20.30
N LYS A 6 7.57 -10.19 19.17
CA LYS A 6 8.24 -8.90 19.09
C LYS A 6 7.59 -7.98 18.06
N ALA A 7 7.46 -6.70 18.43
CA ALA A 7 7.10 -5.62 17.51
C ALA A 7 8.18 -4.52 17.51
N GLU A 8 8.52 -4.04 16.32
CA GLU A 8 9.29 -2.81 16.09
C GLU A 8 8.35 -1.76 15.53
N ILE A 9 8.05 -0.75 16.35
CA ILE A 9 7.16 0.36 16.01
C ILE A 9 8.03 1.61 15.84
N ALA A 10 8.06 2.19 14.64
CA ALA A 10 8.93 3.31 14.33
C ALA A 10 8.61 4.55 15.18
N TYR A 11 7.31 4.85 15.34
CA TYR A 11 6.80 6.00 16.09
C TYR A 11 5.61 5.58 16.97
N PRO A 12 5.84 5.21 18.24
CA PRO A 12 4.78 4.76 19.14
C PRO A 12 3.62 5.73 19.29
N GLU A 13 3.87 7.05 19.25
CA GLU A 13 2.82 8.06 19.33
C GLU A 13 1.92 8.11 18.09
N LEU A 14 2.47 7.83 16.90
CA LEU A 14 1.68 7.73 15.67
C LEU A 14 0.84 6.46 15.67
N LYS A 15 1.39 5.37 16.19
CA LYS A 15 0.65 4.13 16.39
C LYS A 15 -0.54 4.34 17.33
N GLU A 16 -0.34 4.99 18.48
CA GLU A 16 -1.42 5.26 19.44
C GLU A 16 -2.57 6.04 18.79
N LEU A 17 -2.25 7.07 18.01
CA LEU A 17 -3.25 7.82 17.25
C LEU A 17 -3.94 6.97 16.19
N ALA A 18 -3.19 6.14 15.45
CA ALA A 18 -3.74 5.28 14.41
C ALA A 18 -4.65 4.16 14.94
N ASP A 19 -4.34 3.63 16.13
CA ASP A 19 -5.12 2.62 16.83
C ASP A 19 -6.38 3.21 17.47
N ALA A 20 -6.39 4.51 17.79
CA ALA A 20 -7.53 5.23 18.34
C ALA A 20 -8.60 5.64 17.29
N ILE A 21 -8.28 5.54 15.99
CA ILE A 21 -9.22 5.84 14.91
C ILE A 21 -10.26 4.73 14.82
N GLU A 22 -11.53 5.11 14.87
CA GLU A 22 -12.64 4.18 14.69
C GLU A 22 -12.77 3.74 13.23
N ASP A 23 -12.84 2.43 13.00
CA ASP A 23 -13.03 1.85 11.67
C ASP A 23 -14.45 1.32 11.49
N GLY A 24 -15.08 1.71 10.38
CA GLY A 24 -16.30 1.06 9.90
C GLY A 24 -16.00 -0.29 9.23
N PRO A 25 -17.01 -1.16 9.03
CA PRO A 25 -16.84 -2.38 8.24
C PRO A 25 -16.39 -2.05 6.81
N ALA A 26 -15.34 -2.74 6.35
CA ALA A 26 -14.82 -2.57 5.00
C ALA A 26 -14.36 -3.90 4.39
N ASP A 27 -14.27 -3.99 3.07
CA ASP A 27 -13.57 -5.10 2.43
C ASP A 27 -12.06 -5.06 2.76
N ARG A 28 -11.35 -6.16 2.47
CA ARG A 28 -9.90 -6.30 2.74
C ARG A 28 -9.06 -5.19 2.11
N LEU A 29 -9.55 -4.53 1.06
CA LEU A 29 -8.81 -3.52 0.30
C LEU A 29 -9.35 -2.10 0.53
N ALA A 30 -10.23 -1.94 1.52
CA ALA A 30 -10.94 -0.72 1.86
C ALA A 30 -11.70 -0.06 0.69
N ARG A 31 -12.12 -0.82 -0.32
CA ARG A 31 -12.86 -0.31 -1.49
C ARG A 31 -14.34 -0.09 -1.18
N THR A 32 -14.92 -0.94 -0.34
CA THR A 32 -16.28 -0.77 0.17
C THR A 32 -16.21 -0.43 1.64
N LYS A 33 -16.92 0.62 2.07
CA LYS A 33 -17.12 0.98 3.48
C LYS A 33 -18.60 0.88 3.79
N GLU A 34 -19.02 -0.23 4.37
CA GLU A 34 -20.42 -0.45 4.69
C GLU A 34 -20.81 0.42 5.89
N GLY A 35 -21.92 1.16 5.78
CA GLY A 35 -22.41 2.02 6.86
C GLY A 35 -21.77 3.41 6.95
N GLY A 36 -20.81 3.74 6.08
CA GLY A 36 -20.36 5.12 5.83
C GLY A 36 -19.63 5.84 6.98
N HIS A 37 -19.28 5.13 8.07
CA HIS A 37 -18.53 5.75 9.17
C HIS A 37 -17.04 5.83 8.82
N ILE A 38 -16.56 7.05 8.60
CA ILE A 38 -15.14 7.38 8.50
C ILE A 38 -14.85 8.36 9.62
N ASP A 39 -13.97 8.00 10.56
CA ASP A 39 -13.51 8.90 11.62
C ASP A 39 -12.51 9.93 11.06
N HIS A 40 -13.05 10.92 10.33
CA HIS A 40 -12.26 12.01 9.76
C HIS A 40 -11.49 12.81 10.80
N GLU A 41 -12.01 12.93 12.03
CA GLU A 41 -11.36 13.72 13.08
C GLU A 41 -10.17 12.96 13.69
N GLY A 42 -10.31 11.67 13.95
CA GLY A 42 -9.19 10.80 14.33
C GLY A 42 -8.10 10.79 13.26
N GLN A 43 -8.48 10.60 11.99
CA GLN A 43 -7.53 10.60 10.88
C GLN A 43 -6.82 11.94 10.69
N ARG A 44 -7.50 13.08 10.90
CA ARG A 44 -6.89 14.41 10.82
C ARG A 44 -5.86 14.62 11.94
N ARG A 45 -6.20 14.26 13.18
CA ARG A 45 -5.27 14.32 14.32
C ARG A 45 -4.03 13.45 14.09
N TYR A 46 -4.22 12.25 13.55
CA TYR A 46 -3.12 11.39 13.15
C TYR A 46 -2.23 12.07 12.10
N LEU A 47 -2.80 12.61 11.02
CA LEU A 47 -2.03 13.24 9.96
C LEU A 47 -1.29 14.51 10.39
N GLU A 48 -1.91 15.35 11.22
CA GLU A 48 -1.25 16.52 11.78
C GLU A 48 0.03 16.09 12.50
N ARG A 49 -0.06 15.06 13.37
CA ARG A 49 1.11 14.51 14.06
C ARG A 49 2.09 13.83 13.11
N TYR A 50 1.61 13.12 12.08
CA TYR A 50 2.45 12.51 11.05
C TYR A 50 3.32 13.57 10.37
N HIS A 51 2.72 14.68 9.94
CA HIS A 51 3.46 15.76 9.27
C HIS A 51 4.45 16.46 10.21
N GLU A 52 4.15 16.60 11.50
CA GLU A 52 5.12 17.08 12.49
C GLU A 52 6.34 16.16 12.60
N VAL A 53 6.11 14.84 12.67
CA VAL A 53 7.18 13.83 12.75
C VAL A 53 7.96 13.76 11.43
N ALA A 54 7.28 13.93 10.30
CA ALA A 54 7.86 13.86 8.97
C ALA A 54 8.57 15.13 8.52
N ALA A 55 8.52 16.21 9.32
CA ALA A 55 8.96 17.55 8.92
C ALA A 55 10.41 17.58 8.39
N ASP A 56 11.28 16.73 8.95
CA ASP A 56 12.69 16.62 8.59
C ASP A 56 13.01 15.37 7.73
N ASP A 57 12.00 14.57 7.34
CA ASP A 57 12.22 13.41 6.47
C ASP A 57 12.44 13.86 5.01
N PRO A 58 13.62 13.59 4.42
CA PRO A 58 13.94 14.10 3.08
C PRO A 58 13.08 13.47 1.99
N ILE A 59 12.54 12.26 2.22
CA ILE A 59 11.65 11.60 1.26
C ILE A 59 10.28 12.27 1.28
N GLN A 60 9.73 12.52 2.47
CA GLN A 60 8.47 13.24 2.64
C GLN A 60 8.56 14.67 2.09
N GLN A 61 9.62 15.42 2.42
CA GLN A 61 9.86 16.75 1.85
C GLN A 61 9.92 16.70 0.31
N GLY A 62 10.53 15.63 -0.24
CA GLY A 62 10.56 15.38 -1.67
C GLY A 62 9.17 15.10 -2.25
N TRP A 63 8.32 14.36 -1.55
CA TRP A 63 6.93 14.13 -1.95
C TRP A 63 6.12 15.41 -1.95
N ASP A 64 6.17 16.16 -0.86
CA ASP A 64 5.41 17.41 -0.68
C ASP A 64 5.83 18.45 -1.72
N ALA A 65 7.14 18.61 -1.94
CA ALA A 65 7.65 19.57 -2.93
C ALA A 65 7.30 19.20 -4.39
N ASN A 66 7.07 17.91 -4.68
CA ASN A 66 6.80 17.41 -6.03
C ASN A 66 5.37 16.89 -6.20
N GLU A 67 4.45 17.20 -5.29
CA GLU A 67 3.05 16.77 -5.31
C GLU A 67 2.41 17.03 -6.68
N ASN A 68 2.57 18.24 -7.22
CA ASN A 68 2.08 18.62 -8.54
C ASN A 68 2.63 17.75 -9.68
N GLU A 69 3.89 17.30 -9.57
CA GLU A 69 4.48 16.40 -10.56
C GLU A 69 3.89 14.99 -10.46
N PHE A 70 3.66 14.49 -9.24
CA PHE A 70 2.95 13.22 -9.02
C PHE A 70 1.51 13.29 -9.54
N HIS A 71 0.81 14.41 -9.33
CA HIS A 71 -0.52 14.65 -9.88
C HIS A 71 -0.50 14.68 -11.41
N ALA A 72 0.47 15.37 -12.02
CA ALA A 72 0.60 15.41 -13.48
C ALA A 72 0.88 14.02 -14.08
N LYS A 73 1.76 13.23 -13.46
CA LYS A 73 2.04 11.85 -13.88
C LYS A 73 0.80 10.96 -13.74
N THR A 74 0.12 11.04 -12.59
CA THR A 74 -1.13 10.29 -12.36
C THR A 74 -2.18 10.66 -13.39
N ARG A 75 -2.34 11.96 -13.70
CA ARG A 75 -3.24 12.45 -14.75
C ARG A 75 -2.96 11.85 -16.12
N ILE A 76 -1.69 11.73 -16.53
CA ILE A 76 -1.34 11.11 -17.82
C ILE A 76 -1.85 9.67 -17.85
N PHE A 77 -1.60 8.89 -16.79
CA PHE A 77 -2.13 7.53 -16.69
C PHE A 77 -3.66 7.49 -16.66
N SER A 78 -4.29 8.44 -15.96
CA SER A 78 -5.75 8.53 -15.92
C SER A 78 -6.37 8.81 -17.29
N VAL A 79 -5.77 9.71 -18.09
CA VAL A 79 -6.23 9.97 -19.47
C VAL A 79 -6.12 8.72 -20.33
N LEU A 80 -5.04 7.95 -20.20
CA LEU A 80 -4.89 6.70 -20.94
C LEU A 80 -5.90 5.64 -20.50
N ALA A 81 -6.18 5.53 -19.20
CA ALA A 81 -7.18 4.61 -18.67
C ALA A 81 -8.60 5.00 -19.10
N ASP A 82 -8.93 6.29 -19.09
CA ASP A 82 -10.20 6.83 -19.58
C ASP A 82 -10.40 6.55 -21.07
N ALA A 83 -9.34 6.74 -21.89
CA ALA A 83 -9.39 6.39 -23.30
C ALA A 83 -9.71 4.90 -23.54
N MET A 84 -9.20 3.99 -22.69
CA MET A 84 -9.56 2.57 -22.78
C MET A 84 -11.04 2.32 -22.49
N GLU A 85 -11.63 3.02 -21.53
CA GLU A 85 -13.08 2.94 -21.26
C GLU A 85 -13.91 3.51 -22.41
N VAL A 86 -13.46 4.58 -23.06
CA VAL A 86 -14.14 5.18 -24.22
C VAL A 86 -14.11 4.25 -25.43
N GLU A 87 -12.95 3.67 -25.74
CA GLU A 87 -12.75 2.87 -26.96
C GLU A 87 -13.32 1.43 -26.84
N LEU A 88 -13.25 0.83 -25.65
CA LEU A 88 -13.66 -0.57 -25.42
C LEU A 88 -15.00 -0.69 -24.68
N GLY A 89 -15.53 0.42 -24.17
CA GLY A 89 -16.61 0.43 -23.19
C GLY A 89 -16.08 0.31 -21.76
N LYS A 90 -16.85 0.84 -20.80
CA LYS A 90 -16.45 0.97 -19.38
C LYS A 90 -15.92 -0.33 -18.77
N GLU A 91 -16.67 -1.43 -18.89
CA GLU A 91 -16.32 -2.71 -18.27
C GLU A 91 -15.03 -3.31 -18.86
N GLU A 92 -14.95 -3.44 -20.19
CA GLU A 92 -13.79 -4.04 -20.85
C GLU A 92 -12.56 -3.12 -20.79
N GLY A 93 -12.76 -1.80 -20.86
CA GLY A 93 -11.69 -0.81 -20.68
C GLY A 93 -11.05 -0.91 -19.30
N ARG A 94 -11.86 -0.95 -18.23
CA ARG A 94 -11.37 -1.18 -16.86
C ARG A 94 -10.64 -2.50 -16.73
N ALA A 95 -11.24 -3.58 -17.23
CA ALA A 95 -10.62 -4.90 -17.18
C ALA A 95 -9.28 -4.93 -17.93
N ALA A 96 -9.16 -4.22 -19.07
CA ALA A 96 -7.93 -4.14 -19.84
C ALA A 96 -6.81 -3.43 -19.06
N VAL A 97 -7.10 -2.30 -18.41
CA VAL A 97 -6.14 -1.58 -17.57
C VAL A 97 -5.76 -2.41 -16.35
N SER A 98 -6.74 -3.00 -15.66
CA SER A 98 -6.53 -3.90 -14.51
C SER A 98 -5.57 -5.05 -14.87
N ARG A 99 -5.84 -5.76 -15.97
CA ARG A 99 -4.96 -6.85 -16.45
C ARG A 99 -3.55 -6.36 -16.80
N ALA A 100 -3.41 -5.15 -17.34
CA ALA A 100 -2.10 -4.57 -17.61
C ALA A 100 -1.32 -4.29 -16.31
N ARG A 101 -1.99 -3.73 -15.30
CA ARG A 101 -1.40 -3.48 -13.99
C ARG A 101 -1.04 -4.77 -13.27
N GLN A 102 -1.91 -5.76 -13.31
CA GLN A 102 -1.64 -7.10 -12.78
C GLN A 102 -0.37 -7.69 -13.40
N ARG A 103 -0.26 -7.70 -14.74
CA ARG A 103 0.95 -8.20 -15.42
C ARG A 103 2.21 -7.46 -15.00
N GLN A 104 2.14 -6.14 -14.82
CA GLN A 104 3.27 -5.36 -14.32
C GLN A 104 3.68 -5.82 -12.92
N GLY A 105 2.73 -5.94 -11.99
CA GLY A 105 3.00 -6.39 -10.63
C GLY A 105 3.56 -7.80 -10.59
N GLU A 106 2.99 -8.72 -11.38
CA GLU A 106 3.49 -10.09 -11.51
C GLU A 106 4.92 -10.14 -12.06
N GLN A 107 5.24 -9.32 -13.07
CA GLN A 107 6.61 -9.25 -13.61
C GLN A 107 7.60 -8.76 -12.55
N MET A 108 7.24 -7.70 -11.81
CA MET A 108 8.08 -7.16 -10.74
C MET A 108 8.26 -8.17 -9.60
N GLY A 109 7.17 -8.81 -9.14
CA GLY A 109 7.21 -9.83 -8.09
C GLY A 109 8.07 -11.05 -8.47
N LYS A 110 7.95 -11.54 -9.72
CA LYS A 110 8.82 -12.60 -10.25
C LYS A 110 10.28 -12.21 -10.22
N GLN A 111 10.62 -11.01 -10.73
CA GLN A 111 12.00 -10.52 -10.73
C GLN A 111 12.55 -10.36 -9.31
N MET A 112 11.74 -9.90 -8.36
CA MET A 112 12.14 -9.82 -6.95
C MET A 112 12.42 -11.20 -6.37
N ALA A 113 11.54 -12.18 -6.61
CA ALA A 113 11.72 -13.55 -6.11
C ALA A 113 12.95 -14.24 -6.73
N GLU A 114 13.19 -14.02 -8.02
CA GLU A 114 14.39 -14.51 -8.72
C GLU A 114 15.67 -13.93 -8.11
N ARG A 115 15.69 -12.63 -7.79
CA ARG A 115 16.84 -11.98 -7.13
C ARG A 115 17.10 -12.53 -5.73
N SER A 116 16.06 -12.68 -4.92
CA SER A 116 16.18 -13.27 -3.57
C SER A 116 16.73 -14.70 -3.67
N ARG A 117 16.15 -15.55 -4.53
CA ARG A 117 16.62 -16.93 -4.73
C ARG A 117 18.06 -16.99 -5.23
N ALA A 118 18.45 -16.09 -6.14
CA ALA A 118 19.83 -16.01 -6.64
C ALA A 118 20.86 -15.65 -5.55
N LYS A 119 20.42 -14.96 -4.49
CA LYS A 119 21.25 -14.67 -3.30
C LYS A 119 21.25 -15.81 -2.27
N GLY A 120 20.47 -16.86 -2.49
CA GLY A 120 20.24 -17.93 -1.52
C GLY A 120 19.26 -17.55 -0.40
N ASP A 121 18.53 -16.44 -0.57
CA ASP A 121 17.57 -15.94 0.40
C ASP A 121 16.23 -16.70 0.27
N ARG A 122 15.61 -16.99 1.43
CA ARG A 122 14.21 -17.43 1.50
C ARG A 122 13.27 -16.31 1.07
N LEU A 123 12.10 -16.68 0.54
CA LEU A 123 11.04 -15.72 0.16
C LEU A 123 10.23 -15.21 1.36
N SER A 124 10.89 -14.80 2.45
CA SER A 124 10.24 -14.22 3.62
C SER A 124 9.86 -12.75 3.40
N LEU A 125 9.03 -12.19 4.30
CA LEU A 125 8.72 -10.75 4.28
C LEU A 125 9.97 -9.88 4.50
N ASN A 126 10.95 -10.31 5.32
CA ASN A 126 12.21 -9.57 5.51
C ASN A 126 12.89 -9.34 4.16
N ASN A 127 12.97 -10.40 3.35
CA ASN A 127 13.63 -10.34 2.05
C ASN A 127 12.74 -9.70 0.98
N PHE A 128 11.42 -9.87 1.07
CA PHE A 128 10.47 -9.12 0.24
C PHE A 128 10.73 -7.62 0.34
N PHE A 129 10.76 -7.07 1.56
CA PHE A 129 10.93 -5.62 1.75
C PHE A 129 12.34 -5.11 1.43
N LYS A 130 13.39 -5.95 1.53
CA LYS A 130 14.72 -5.59 1.00
C LYS A 130 14.66 -5.31 -0.51
N GLU A 131 14.00 -6.18 -1.27
CA GLU A 131 13.84 -6.00 -2.71
C GLU A 131 12.83 -4.91 -3.05
N PHE A 132 11.66 -4.91 -2.39
CA PHE A 132 10.56 -3.95 -2.63
C PHE A 132 11.05 -2.51 -2.46
N TRP A 133 11.73 -2.22 -1.36
CA TRP A 133 12.24 -0.87 -1.11
C TRP A 133 13.39 -0.46 -2.02
N SER A 134 14.05 -1.38 -2.72
CA SER A 134 15.02 -1.03 -3.77
C SER A 134 14.33 -0.43 -5.01
N TYR A 135 13.13 -0.90 -5.35
CA TYR A 135 12.32 -0.34 -6.45
C TYR A 135 11.60 0.95 -6.03
N PHE A 136 11.15 1.00 -4.77
CA PHE A 136 10.39 2.10 -4.20
C PHE A 136 11.23 2.91 -3.21
N ALA A 137 12.50 3.14 -3.54
CA ALA A 137 13.43 3.90 -2.70
C ALA A 137 12.94 5.33 -2.44
N TRP A 138 12.18 5.87 -3.39
CA TRP A 138 11.55 7.19 -3.33
C TRP A 138 10.29 7.26 -2.47
N SER A 139 9.79 6.15 -1.92
CA SER A 139 8.56 6.15 -1.09
C SER A 139 8.88 6.34 0.40
N PRO A 140 8.14 7.17 1.15
CA PRO A 140 8.35 7.40 2.57
C PRO A 140 8.10 6.10 3.33
N LYS A 141 8.97 5.83 4.29
CA LYS A 141 8.95 4.65 5.16
C LYS A 141 8.96 5.07 6.62
N LEU A 142 8.29 6.19 6.90
CA LEU A 142 8.35 6.87 8.18
C LEU A 142 7.58 6.08 9.23
N ASP A 143 6.26 6.02 9.09
CA ASP A 143 5.39 5.30 10.02
C ASP A 143 5.25 3.84 9.60
N THR A 144 6.05 2.98 10.23
CA THR A 144 6.07 1.55 9.97
C THR A 144 5.98 0.76 11.28
N GLU A 145 5.30 -0.38 11.20
CA GLU A 145 5.28 -1.40 12.24
C GLU A 145 5.76 -2.72 11.66
N ARG A 146 6.61 -3.44 12.39
CA ARG A 146 7.12 -4.74 11.99
C ARG A 146 6.91 -5.72 13.13
N TYR A 147 6.20 -6.80 12.87
CA TYR A 147 5.94 -7.84 13.85
C TYR A 147 6.65 -9.12 13.43
N PHE A 148 7.28 -9.76 14.39
CA PHE A 148 8.16 -10.90 14.19
C PHE A 148 7.69 -12.10 14.98
N GLU A 149 7.97 -13.28 14.43
CA GLU A 149 7.90 -14.57 15.11
C GLU A 149 9.18 -14.81 15.93
N ASP A 150 9.13 -15.80 16.82
CA ASP A 150 10.26 -16.29 17.63
C ASP A 150 11.57 -16.51 16.87
N ASP A 151 11.51 -16.95 15.60
CA ASP A 151 12.69 -17.23 14.78
C ASP A 151 13.29 -15.98 14.11
N GLY A 152 12.69 -14.80 14.34
CA GLY A 152 13.12 -13.52 13.79
C GLY A 152 12.61 -13.23 12.37
N ASN A 153 11.77 -14.08 11.78
CA ASN A 153 11.07 -13.76 10.56
C ASN A 153 9.93 -12.77 10.83
N MET A 154 9.81 -11.78 9.96
CA MET A 154 8.71 -10.83 10.01
C MET A 154 7.45 -11.54 9.51
N ALA A 155 6.45 -11.61 10.37
CA ALA A 155 5.12 -12.13 10.03
C ALA A 155 4.19 -11.03 9.55
N LYS A 156 4.43 -9.77 9.95
CA LYS A 156 3.58 -8.64 9.55
C LYS A 156 4.36 -7.34 9.39
N TYR A 157 4.01 -6.58 8.37
CA TYR A 157 4.48 -5.23 8.11
C TYR A 157 3.30 -4.30 7.89
N VAL A 158 3.26 -3.19 8.63
CA VAL A 158 2.29 -2.11 8.45
C VAL A 158 3.04 -0.88 7.96
N LEU A 159 2.50 -0.23 6.93
CA LEU A 159 2.96 1.08 6.46
C LEU A 159 1.79 2.04 6.48
N ARG A 160 2.00 3.21 7.08
CA ARG A 160 1.08 4.33 6.98
C ARG A 160 1.73 5.48 6.25
N LEU A 161 1.03 6.00 5.25
CA LEU A 161 1.52 7.09 4.43
C LEU A 161 0.35 7.90 3.85
N ASN A 162 0.61 9.18 3.60
CA ASN A 162 -0.22 9.98 2.71
C ASN A 162 0.44 10.01 1.32
N CYS A 163 -0.27 9.53 0.29
CA CYS A 163 0.26 9.37 -1.06
C CYS A 163 -0.35 10.40 -2.01
N PRO A 164 0.44 11.28 -2.65
CA PRO A 164 -0.05 12.26 -3.63
C PRO A 164 -0.82 11.61 -4.80
N ILE A 165 -0.47 10.38 -5.17
CA ILE A 165 -1.23 9.63 -6.20
C ILE A 165 -2.63 9.32 -5.68
N GLY A 166 -2.75 8.94 -4.40
CA GLY A 166 -4.01 8.68 -3.74
C GLY A 166 -4.89 9.92 -3.64
N ASP A 167 -4.32 11.06 -3.28
CA ASP A 167 -5.02 12.35 -3.22
C ASP A 167 -5.60 12.74 -4.58
N TYR A 168 -4.79 12.68 -5.64
CA TYR A 168 -5.26 12.94 -7.00
C TYR A 168 -6.43 12.02 -7.38
N LEU A 169 -6.32 10.72 -7.10
CA LEU A 169 -7.36 9.74 -7.45
C LEU A 169 -8.64 9.97 -6.66
N ARG A 170 -8.58 10.25 -5.35
CA ARG A 170 -9.75 10.61 -4.54
C ARG A 170 -10.54 11.76 -5.17
N ASP A 171 -9.83 12.77 -5.66
CA ASP A 171 -10.44 14.02 -6.10
C ASP A 171 -10.86 14.00 -7.59
N ASN A 172 -10.31 13.07 -8.39
CA ASN A 172 -10.48 13.08 -9.85
C ASN A 172 -10.94 11.75 -10.47
N ALA A 173 -10.84 10.62 -9.77
CA ALA A 173 -11.31 9.35 -10.28
C ALA A 173 -12.84 9.28 -10.25
N PRO A 174 -13.48 8.61 -11.23
CA PRO A 174 -14.94 8.47 -11.25
C PRO A 174 -15.47 7.59 -10.11
N ASP A 175 -14.67 6.62 -9.64
CA ASP A 175 -15.00 5.73 -8.53
C ASP A 175 -13.75 5.01 -7.97
N VAL A 176 -13.94 4.28 -6.87
CA VAL A 176 -12.91 3.49 -6.19
C VAL A 176 -12.39 2.32 -7.03
N GLU A 177 -13.23 1.73 -7.88
CA GLU A 177 -12.82 0.64 -8.77
C GLU A 177 -11.82 1.14 -9.81
N TYR A 178 -12.08 2.30 -10.40
CA TYR A 178 -11.13 2.97 -11.28
C TYR A 178 -9.79 3.22 -10.57
N SER A 179 -9.84 3.72 -9.33
CA SER A 179 -8.64 4.02 -8.54
C SER A 179 -7.81 2.76 -8.21
N SER A 180 -8.45 1.60 -8.11
CA SER A 180 -7.78 0.34 -7.76
C SER A 180 -6.77 -0.07 -8.84
N ASN A 181 -7.06 0.23 -10.12
CA ASN A 181 -6.15 0.01 -11.25
C ASN A 181 -4.76 0.68 -11.09
N PHE A 182 -4.63 1.65 -10.19
CA PHE A 182 -3.38 2.34 -9.90
C PHE A 182 -2.70 1.73 -8.67
N CYS A 183 -3.46 1.51 -7.60
CA CYS A 183 -2.95 1.17 -6.28
C CYS A 183 -2.76 -0.33 -6.02
N ASP A 184 -3.37 -1.23 -6.82
CA ASP A 184 -3.30 -2.70 -6.61
C ASP A 184 -1.96 -3.33 -7.02
N LEU A 185 -1.02 -2.52 -7.51
CA LEU A 185 0.31 -3.02 -7.87
C LEU A 185 0.99 -3.76 -6.71
N ASP A 186 0.92 -3.20 -5.51
CA ASP A 186 1.59 -3.74 -4.32
C ASP A 186 1.09 -5.15 -3.97
N GLU A 187 -0.21 -5.38 -4.15
CA GLU A 187 -0.83 -6.70 -3.96
C GLU A 187 -0.26 -7.71 -4.96
N HIS A 188 -0.29 -7.36 -6.25
CA HIS A 188 0.18 -8.24 -7.32
C HIS A 188 1.68 -8.55 -7.19
N ILE A 189 2.49 -7.56 -6.78
CA ILE A 189 3.91 -7.76 -6.49
C ILE A 189 4.08 -8.75 -5.33
N ALA A 190 3.38 -8.54 -4.21
CA ALA A 190 3.53 -9.33 -3.00
C ALA A 190 3.13 -10.79 -3.20
N VAL A 191 1.93 -11.05 -3.71
CA VAL A 191 1.41 -12.40 -3.95
C VAL A 191 2.24 -13.15 -4.99
N THR A 192 2.78 -12.44 -5.99
CA THR A 192 3.63 -13.10 -6.98
C THR A 192 5.04 -13.38 -6.44
N TYR A 193 5.57 -12.52 -5.58
CA TYR A 193 6.84 -12.77 -4.92
C TYR A 193 6.78 -14.01 -4.03
N ASN A 194 5.75 -14.11 -3.19
CA ASN A 194 5.44 -15.29 -2.40
C ASN A 194 3.91 -15.41 -2.26
N PRO A 195 3.28 -16.51 -2.73
CA PRO A 195 1.83 -16.69 -2.68
C PRO A 195 1.25 -16.72 -1.26
N ASN A 196 2.08 -16.95 -0.24
CA ASN A 196 1.66 -16.95 1.16
C ASN A 196 1.62 -15.54 1.76
N ILE A 197 2.08 -14.51 1.04
CA ILE A 197 1.92 -13.13 1.49
C ILE A 197 0.50 -12.67 1.20
N ARG A 198 -0.22 -12.32 2.26
CA ARG A 198 -1.49 -11.61 2.20
C ARG A 198 -1.21 -10.11 2.27
N TYR A 199 -1.75 -9.38 1.32
CA TYR A 199 -1.81 -7.93 1.36
C TYR A 199 -3.18 -7.48 1.85
N SER A 200 -3.31 -6.33 2.49
CA SER A 200 -4.60 -5.71 2.76
C SER A 200 -4.43 -4.20 2.95
N ARG A 201 -5.55 -3.48 2.90
CA ARG A 201 -5.60 -2.06 3.22
C ARG A 201 -6.65 -1.91 4.32
N LYS A 202 -6.24 -1.29 5.42
CA LYS A 202 -7.16 -0.91 6.49
C LYS A 202 -7.83 0.42 6.17
N ARG A 203 -7.05 1.34 5.59
CA ARG A 203 -7.43 2.69 5.18
C ARG A 203 -6.87 2.96 3.80
N TRP A 204 -7.60 3.69 2.97
CA TRP A 204 -7.21 3.95 1.59
C TRP A 204 -7.73 5.30 1.10
N VAL A 205 -6.80 6.18 0.73
CA VAL A 205 -7.11 7.58 0.36
C VAL A 205 -8.13 7.68 -0.79
N PRO A 206 -8.02 6.92 -1.89
CA PRO A 206 -9.04 6.94 -2.94
C PRO A 206 -10.44 6.52 -2.49
N ALA A 207 -10.58 5.81 -1.37
CA ALA A 207 -11.87 5.49 -0.74
C ALA A 207 -12.28 6.50 0.35
N GLY A 208 -11.71 7.71 0.32
CA GLY A 208 -12.12 8.84 1.15
C GLY A 208 -11.41 8.96 2.51
N ASP A 209 -10.45 8.09 2.82
CA ASP A 209 -9.58 8.30 4.00
C ASP A 209 -8.61 9.45 3.76
N HIS A 210 -8.06 10.00 4.83
CA HIS A 210 -7.01 11.01 4.75
C HIS A 210 -5.62 10.39 4.54
N TYR A 211 -5.42 9.12 4.90
CA TYR A 211 -4.16 8.41 4.65
C TYR A 211 -4.42 6.95 4.30
N SER A 212 -3.39 6.27 3.77
CA SER A 212 -3.45 4.84 3.48
C SER A 212 -2.71 4.04 4.54
N GLU A 213 -3.32 2.96 5.00
CA GLU A 213 -2.72 2.00 5.92
C GLU A 213 -2.65 0.64 5.23
N LEU A 214 -1.44 0.28 4.82
CA LEU A 214 -1.13 -0.90 4.02
C LEU A 214 -0.54 -1.99 4.93
N VAL A 215 -1.04 -3.20 4.80
CA VAL A 215 -0.65 -4.32 5.65
C VAL A 215 -0.23 -5.51 4.79
N TRP A 216 0.95 -6.06 5.08
CA TRP A 216 1.43 -7.31 4.51
C TRP A 216 1.61 -8.32 5.64
N GLU A 217 1.03 -9.50 5.49
CA GLU A 217 1.08 -10.59 6.46
C GLU A 217 1.56 -11.87 5.76
N LEU A 218 2.50 -12.58 6.36
CA LEU A 218 2.92 -13.88 5.87
C LEU A 218 2.07 -14.94 6.56
N ASP A 219 1.44 -15.80 5.78
CA ASP A 219 0.84 -17.02 6.32
C ASP A 219 1.97 -18.02 6.61
N SER A 220 2.28 -18.18 7.89
CA SER A 220 3.37 -19.03 8.40
C SER A 220 3.10 -20.52 8.20
N ASP A 221 1.84 -20.90 7.97
CA ASP A 221 1.42 -22.30 7.87
C ASP A 221 1.91 -23.00 6.58
N ASP A 222 2.46 -22.25 5.60
CA ASP A 222 2.83 -22.75 4.27
C ASP A 222 4.31 -22.50 3.84
N VAL A 223 5.24 -22.17 4.76
CA VAL A 223 6.65 -21.82 4.42
C VAL A 223 7.56 -23.05 4.20
N GLU A 224 6.98 -24.24 3.95
CA GLU A 224 7.73 -25.40 3.48
C GLU A 224 7.53 -25.60 1.96
N ASN A 225 8.41 -25.00 1.15
CA ASN A 225 8.82 -25.52 -0.17
C ASN A 225 10.10 -24.82 -0.69
#